data_AF-A0AAD1AE44-F1
#
_entry.id   AF-A0AAD1AE44-F1
#
_cell.length_a   1.000
_cell.length_b   1.000
_cell.length_c   1.000
_cell.angle_alpha   90.00
_cell.angle_beta   90.00
_cell.angle_gamma   90.00
#
_symmetry.space_group_name_H-M   'P 1'
#
loop_
_entity.id
_entity.type
_entity.pdbx_description
1 polymer ?
#
loop_
_entity_poly.entity_id
_entity_poly.type
_entity_poly.pdbx_seq_one_letter_code
_entity_poly.pdbx_strand_id
1 'polypeptide(L)' 'MGIKTEHDTGRKLDVEQEMALIEKGQQLAGHFPDAEALGRARRLLEGTLSLEDARAEVASKHGFPLRQR' A
#
# COMPACT_ATOMS: atom_id res chain seq x y z
N MET A 1 -8.77 23.77 -9.20
CA MET A 1 -8.40 23.82 -7.77
C MET A 1 -7.53 22.61 -7.50
N GLY A 2 -6.21 22.76 -7.60
CA GLY A 2 -5.26 21.65 -7.49
C GLY A 2 -4.93 21.41 -6.03
N ILE A 3 -5.36 20.28 -5.48
CA ILE A 3 -4.85 19.82 -4.19
C ILE A 3 -3.38 19.46 -4.38
N LYS A 4 -2.49 20.35 -3.94
CA LYS A 4 -1.08 20.02 -3.76
C LYS A 4 -1.00 19.26 -2.44
N THR A 5 -0.93 17.94 -2.50
CA THR A 5 -0.52 17.15 -1.34
C THR A 5 0.98 17.30 -1.19
N GLU A 6 1.39 18.37 -0.51
CA GLU A 6 2.72 18.45 0.07
C GLU A 6 2.77 17.39 1.18
N HIS A 7 3.44 16.28 0.92
CA HIS A 7 3.75 15.30 1.95
C HIS A 7 4.90 15.87 2.78
N ASP A 8 4.57 16.41 3.96
CA ASP A 8 5.52 16.83 4.98
C ASP A 8 6.47 15.66 5.33
N THR A 9 7.67 15.67 4.76
CA THR A 9 8.69 14.62 4.89
C THR A 9 9.45 14.69 6.23
N GLY A 10 8.83 15.24 7.27
CA GLY A 10 9.37 15.29 8.64
C GLY A 10 8.66 14.36 9.64
N ARG A 11 7.46 13.85 9.33
CA ARG A 11 6.70 13.02 10.27
C ARG A 11 7.10 11.55 10.12
N LYS A 12 7.68 10.96 11.18
CA LYS A 12 7.84 9.51 11.30
C LYS A 12 6.46 8.86 11.09
N LEU A 13 6.32 8.06 10.04
CA LEU A 13 5.06 7.44 9.67
C LEU A 13 4.61 6.48 10.78
N ASP A 14 3.40 6.67 11.29
CA ASP A 14 2.80 5.76 12.27
C ASP A 14 2.15 4.61 11.50
N VAL A 15 2.90 3.51 11.37
CA VAL A 15 2.49 2.33 10.58
C VAL A 15 1.16 1.76 11.09
N GLU A 16 0.90 1.77 12.39
CA GLU A 16 -0.35 1.23 12.94
C GLU A 16 -1.54 2.11 12.59
N GLN A 17 -1.38 3.44 12.70
CA GLN A 17 -2.41 4.38 12.27
C GLN A 17 -2.72 4.24 10.78
N GLU A 18 -1.68 4.17 9.93
CA GLU A 18 -1.86 4.02 8.49
C GLU A 18 -2.50 2.68 8.12
N MET A 19 -2.10 1.58 8.77
CA MET A 19 -2.73 0.28 8.56
C MET A 19 -4.22 0.27 8.94
N ALA A 20 -4.58 0.94 10.05
CA ALA A 20 -5.98 1.07 10.45
C ALA A 20 -6.81 1.87 9.41
N LEU A 21 -6.23 2.94 8.85
CA LEU A 21 -6.86 3.72 7.78
C LEU A 21 -7.03 2.91 6.50
N ILE A 22 -5.99 2.16 6.09
CA ILE A 22 -6.04 1.27 4.92
C ILE A 22 -7.15 0.23 5.09
N GLU A 23 -7.16 -0.49 6.21
CA GLU A 23 -8.14 -1.54 6.45
C GLU A 23 -9.57 -0.98 6.48
N LYS A 24 -9.80 0.14 7.18
CA LYS A 24 -11.13 0.77 7.22
C LYS A 24 -11.54 1.35 5.87
N GLY A 25 -10.63 1.95 5.13
CA GLY A 25 -10.91 2.44 3.77
C GLY A 25 -11.37 1.31 2.85
N GLN A 26 -10.71 0.14 2.90
CA GLN A 26 -11.12 -1.05 2.15
C GLN A 26 -12.49 -1.56 2.59
N GLN A 27 -12.74 -1.67 3.90
CA GLN A 27 -14.04 -2.12 4.43
C GLN A 27 -15.19 -1.19 4.01
N LEU A 28 -14.99 0.13 4.07
CA LEU A 28 -15.98 1.12 3.64
C LEU A 28 -16.27 1.05 2.13
N ALA A 29 -15.29 0.61 1.33
CA ALA A 29 -15.46 0.35 -0.10
C ALA A 29 -16.06 -1.05 -0.39
N GLY A 30 -16.38 -1.85 0.64
CA GLY A 30 -16.89 -3.21 0.48
C GLY A 30 -15.82 -4.24 0.10
N HIS A 31 -14.55 -3.94 0.33
CA HIS A 31 -13.42 -4.82 0.07
C HIS A 31 -12.88 -5.44 1.37
N PHE A 32 -12.45 -6.70 1.29
CA PHE A 32 -11.94 -7.47 2.41
C PHE A 32 -10.60 -8.13 2.02
N PRO A 33 -9.49 -7.37 2.01
CA PRO A 33 -8.18 -7.92 1.68
C PRO A 33 -7.77 -9.01 2.68
N ASP A 34 -7.07 -10.03 2.18
CA ASP A 34 -6.51 -11.09 3.01
C ASP A 34 -5.26 -10.61 3.78
N ALA A 35 -4.78 -11.47 4.68
CA ALA A 35 -3.61 -11.17 5.51
C ALA A 35 -2.34 -10.92 4.67
N GLU A 36 -2.21 -11.55 3.50
CA GLU A 36 -1.05 -11.32 2.62
C GLU A 36 -1.10 -9.94 1.98
N ALA A 37 -2.27 -9.48 1.54
CA ALA A 37 -2.48 -8.15 1.00
C ALA A 37 -2.20 -7.07 2.05
N LEU A 38 -2.71 -7.24 3.27
CA LEU A 38 -2.43 -6.33 4.39
C LEU A 38 -0.95 -6.39 4.79
N GLY A 39 -0.33 -7.56 4.77
CA GLY A 39 1.11 -7.74 5.05
C GLY A 39 2.01 -7.04 4.02
N ARG A 40 1.63 -7.01 2.73
CA ARG A 40 2.33 -6.21 1.71
C ARG A 40 2.21 -4.70 1.99
N ALA A 41 1.02 -4.22 2.33
CA ALA A 41 0.80 -2.81 2.65
C ALA A 41 1.66 -2.35 3.83
N ARG A 42 1.72 -3.16 4.90
CA ARG A 42 2.59 -2.91 6.06
C ARG A 42 4.06 -2.80 5.66
N ARG A 43 4.60 -3.76 4.90
CA ARG A 43 6.01 -3.74 4.47
C ARG A 43 6.35 -2.53 3.60
N LEU A 44 5.41 -2.04 2.78
CA LEU A 44 5.57 -0.79 2.04
C LEU A 44 5.67 0.42 2.97
N LEU A 45 4.80 0.51 3.98
CA LEU A 45 4.78 1.59 4.96
C LEU A 45 6.04 1.58 5.86
N GLU A 46 6.54 0.40 6.21
CA GLU A 46 7.79 0.22 6.96
C GLU A 46 9.03 0.50 6.11
N GLY A 47 8.90 0.60 4.78
CA GLY A 47 10.02 0.75 3.86
C GLY A 47 10.88 -0.51 3.70
N THR A 48 10.39 -1.67 4.15
CA THR A 48 11.08 -2.97 4.04
C THR A 48 10.77 -3.68 2.72
N LEU A 49 9.79 -3.19 1.97
CA LEU A 49 9.45 -3.63 0.61
C LEU A 49 9.33 -2.41 -0.30
N SER A 50 9.99 -2.44 -1.47
CA SER A 50 9.85 -1.37 -2.45
C SER A 50 8.50 -1.47 -3.20
N LEU A 51 8.04 -0.36 -3.77
CA LEU A 51 6.83 -0.35 -4.59
C LEU A 51 6.96 -1.24 -5.85
N GLU A 52 8.16 -1.33 -6.42
CA GLU A 52 8.45 -2.15 -7.58
C GLU A 52 8.37 -3.64 -7.23
N ASP A 53 8.99 -4.03 -6.12
CA ASP A 53 8.96 -5.41 -5.62
C ASP A 53 7.55 -5.85 -5.23
N ALA A 54 6.78 -4.97 -4.56
CA ALA A 54 5.40 -5.25 -4.20
C ALA A 54 4.52 -5.50 -5.44
N ARG A 55 4.74 -4.75 -6.53
CA ARG A 55 4.04 -4.99 -7.80
C ARG A 55 4.46 -6.32 -8.42
N ALA A 56 5.75 -6.65 -8.38
CA ALA A 56 6.27 -7.92 -8.87
C ALA A 56 5.69 -9.12 -8.11
N GLU A 57 5.55 -9.04 -6.78
CA GLU A 57 4.89 -10.08 -5.97
C GLU A 57 3.45 -10.34 -6.45
N VAL A 58 2.66 -9.28 -6.67
CA VAL A 58 1.26 -9.40 -7.11
C VAL A 58 1.18 -9.94 -8.55
N ALA A 59 2.00 -9.43 -9.45
CA ALA A 59 2.07 -9.90 -10.83
C ALA A 59 2.44 -11.39 -10.92
N SER A 60 3.42 -11.81 -10.13
CA SER A 60 3.84 -13.22 -10.04
C SER A 60 2.71 -14.11 -9.51
N LYS A 61 2.00 -13.69 -8.46
CA LYS A 61 0.90 -14.46 -7.86
C LYS A 61 -0.30 -14.62 -8.78
N HIS A 62 -0.64 -13.59 -9.55
CA HIS A 62 -1.88 -13.53 -10.33
C HIS A 62 -1.66 -13.67 -11.85
N GLY A 63 -0.42 -13.83 -12.30
CA GLY A 63 -0.09 -14.18 -13.69
C GLY A 63 -0.32 -13.06 -14.71
N PHE A 64 -0.23 -11.79 -14.30
CA PHE A 64 -0.34 -10.65 -15.23
C PHE A 64 1.00 -9.92 -15.42
N PRO A 65 1.29 -9.38 -16.62
CA PRO A 65 2.54 -8.70 -16.88
C PRO A 65 2.58 -7.33 -16.18
N LEU A 66 3.73 -6.99 -15.60
CA LEU A 66 4.01 -5.61 -15.18
C LEU A 66 4.15 -4.71 -16.40
N ARG A 67 3.34 -3.66 -16.47
CA ARG A 67 3.55 -2.59 -17.46
C ARG A 67 4.65 -1.67 -16.95
N GLN A 68 5.79 -1.64 -17.64
CA GLN A 68 6.78 -0.60 -17.44
C GLN A 68 6.20 0.72 -17.95
N ARG A 69 6.31 1.79 -17.15
CA ARG A 69 5.84 3.13 -17.48
C ARG A 69 7.02 4.00 -17.86
#